data_AF-A0A6J4LM22-F1
#
_entry.id   AF-A0A6J4LM22-F1
#
_cell.length_a   1.000
_cell.length_b   1.000
_cell.length_c   1.000
_cell.angle_alpha   90.00
_cell.angle_beta   90.00
_cell.angle_gamma   90.00
#
_symmetry.space_group_name_H-M   'P 1'
#
loop_
_entity.id
_entity.type
_entity.pdbx_description
1 polymer ?
#
loop_
_entity_poly.entity_id
_entity_poly.type
_entity_poly.pdbx_seq_one_letter_code
_entity_poly.pdbx_strand_id
1 'polypeptide(L)'
;MRPAARGTGAGRAMLATLAGHTDSGLARSQGAGAAGGMGFALFLLGARRQAGIELVTEIIGLPGRARRADLLVTGEGALDFSSRSGKVPHGVARVAAAALQPCIALDGQVLIGSREMRAVGIESAYSVVDLVGEDASFADPAGSLAALAERTARTWSR
;
A
#
# COMPACT_ATOMS: atom_id res chain seq x y z
N MET A 1 -38.78 23.34 20.66
CA MET A 1 -37.41 22.91 21.00
C MET A 1 -36.62 22.79 19.69
N ARG A 2 -35.81 23.81 19.32
CA ARG A 2 -34.99 23.84 18.10
C ARG A 2 -33.54 23.48 18.48
N PRO A 3 -32.83 22.61 17.73
CA PRO A 3 -31.41 22.37 18.00
C PRO A 3 -30.59 23.54 17.45
N ALA A 4 -29.58 23.94 18.23
CA ALA A 4 -28.67 25.04 17.94
C ALA A 4 -27.65 24.63 16.86
N ALA A 5 -27.73 25.25 15.69
CA ALA A 5 -26.66 25.24 14.69
C ALA A 5 -25.54 26.19 15.17
N ARG A 6 -24.46 25.64 15.74
CA ARG A 6 -23.26 26.40 16.10
C ARG A 6 -22.11 26.06 15.14
N GLY A 7 -21.55 27.07 14.47
CA GLY A 7 -20.10 27.13 14.23
C GLY A 7 -19.51 26.94 12.82
N THR A 8 -20.26 26.72 11.74
CA THR A 8 -19.66 26.35 10.43
C THR A 8 -19.42 27.50 9.44
N GLY A 9 -19.93 28.72 9.70
CA GLY A 9 -19.89 29.83 8.75
C GLY A 9 -18.52 30.53 8.62
N ALA A 10 -17.90 30.89 9.74
CA ALA A 10 -16.66 31.67 9.74
C ALA A 10 -15.45 30.87 9.22
N GLY A 11 -15.33 29.59 9.60
CA GLY A 11 -14.27 28.71 9.09
C GLY A 11 -14.38 28.48 7.58
N ARG A 12 -15.60 28.30 7.05
CA ARG A 12 -15.83 28.17 5.60
C ARG A 12 -15.55 29.46 4.85
N ALA A 13 -15.90 30.62 5.40
CA ALA A 13 -15.61 31.91 4.79
C ALA A 13 -14.10 32.18 4.72
N MET A 14 -13.36 31.91 5.80
CA MET A 14 -11.89 32.03 5.83
C MET A 14 -11.24 31.08 4.82
N LEU A 15 -11.68 29.82 4.77
CA LEU A 15 -11.18 28.84 3.79
C LEU A 15 -11.48 29.25 2.34
N ALA A 16 -12.65 29.86 2.08
CA ALA A 16 -13.01 30.37 0.76
C ALA A 16 -12.14 31.59 0.36
N THR A 17 -11.87 32.50 1.29
CA THR A 17 -10.95 33.62 1.06
C THR A 17 -9.53 33.14 0.81
N LEU A 18 -9.03 32.20 1.60
CA LEU A 18 -7.70 31.59 1.39
C LEU A 18 -7.64 30.85 0.05
N ALA A 19 -8.68 30.10 -0.31
CA ALA A 19 -8.76 29.40 -1.59
C ALA A 19 -8.61 30.38 -2.79
N GLY A 20 -9.18 31.59 -2.69
CA GLY A 20 -9.05 32.64 -3.69
C GLY A 20 -7.64 33.21 -3.86
N HIS A 21 -6.73 32.98 -2.91
CA HIS A 21 -5.33 33.43 -2.93
C HIS A 21 -4.35 32.28 -3.19
N THR A 22 -4.86 31.08 -3.51
CA THR A 22 -4.05 29.87 -3.71
C THR A 22 -4.13 29.39 -5.14
N ASP A 23 -3.08 28.72 -5.61
CA ASP A 23 -3.04 28.17 -6.95
C ASP A 23 -4.09 27.05 -7.12
N SER A 24 -5.11 27.33 -7.95
CA SER A 24 -6.17 26.37 -8.27
C SER A 24 -5.68 25.12 -9.03
N GLY A 25 -4.47 25.17 -9.60
CA GLY A 25 -3.76 24.03 -10.17
C GLY A 25 -3.26 23.05 -9.10
N LEU A 26 -2.75 23.56 -7.98
CA LEU A 26 -2.32 22.74 -6.85
C LEU A 26 -3.50 21.99 -6.21
N ALA A 27 -4.68 22.62 -6.14
CA ALA A 27 -5.90 21.98 -5.64
C ALA A 27 -6.33 20.76 -6.48
N ARG A 28 -5.98 20.72 -7.77
CA ARG A 28 -6.27 19.61 -8.69
C ARG A 28 -5.15 18.59 -8.77
N SER A 29 -4.03 18.82 -8.09
CA SER A 29 -2.90 17.89 -8.10
C SER A 29 -3.28 16.58 -7.41
N GLN A 30 -2.86 15.45 -7.98
CA GLN A 30 -3.07 14.15 -7.33
C GLN A 30 -2.44 14.18 -5.92
N GLY A 31 -3.19 13.72 -4.91
CA GLY A 31 -2.78 13.79 -3.50
C GLY A 31 -3.21 15.07 -2.77
N ALA A 32 -3.71 16.10 -3.46
CA ALA A 32 -4.18 17.34 -2.81
C ALA A 32 -5.32 17.07 -1.80
N GLY A 33 -6.23 16.13 -2.12
CA GLY A 33 -7.32 15.71 -1.22
C GLY A 33 -6.91 14.77 -0.10
N ALA A 34 -5.64 14.35 0.00
CA ALA A 34 -5.19 13.41 1.01
C ALA A 34 -5.49 13.93 2.42
N ALA A 35 -5.98 13.03 3.27
CA ALA A 35 -6.38 13.31 4.65
C ALA A 35 -7.29 14.55 4.78
N GLY A 36 -8.27 14.67 3.88
CA GLY A 36 -9.28 15.74 3.93
C GLY A 36 -8.79 17.11 3.44
N GLY A 37 -7.74 17.15 2.61
CA GLY A 37 -7.19 18.39 2.06
C GLY A 37 -5.87 18.84 2.68
N MET A 38 -5.32 18.08 3.64
CA MET A 38 -3.99 18.35 4.19
C MET A 38 -2.90 18.25 3.11
N GLY A 39 -3.05 17.37 2.13
CA GLY A 39 -2.13 17.31 1.00
C GLY A 39 -2.01 18.63 0.24
N PHE A 40 -3.14 19.31 0.00
CA PHE A 40 -3.16 20.64 -0.62
C PHE A 40 -2.47 21.70 0.25
N ALA A 41 -2.76 21.72 1.56
CA ALA A 41 -2.11 22.64 2.48
C ALA A 41 -0.58 22.45 2.49
N LEU A 42 -0.10 21.20 2.48
CA LEU A 42 1.32 20.89 2.39
C LEU A 42 1.95 21.33 1.06
N PHE A 43 1.24 21.18 -0.06
CA PHE A 43 1.73 21.66 -1.36
C PHE A 43 1.90 23.19 -1.40
N LEU A 44 1.01 23.95 -0.75
CA LEU A 44 1.16 25.40 -0.60
C LEU A 44 2.40 25.79 0.22
N LEU A 45 2.83 24.92 1.13
CA LEU A 45 4.08 25.07 1.88
C LEU A 45 5.32 24.56 1.11
N GLY A 46 5.15 24.19 -0.17
CA GLY A 46 6.24 23.70 -1.01
C GLY A 46 6.55 22.21 -0.86
N ALA A 47 5.72 21.43 -0.16
CA ALA A 47 5.89 19.99 -0.07
C ALA A 47 5.69 19.33 -1.44
N ARG A 48 6.35 18.18 -1.63
CA ARG A 48 6.21 17.36 -2.84
C ARG A 48 5.60 16.02 -2.48
N ARG A 49 4.73 15.51 -3.35
CA ARG A 49 4.19 14.16 -3.21
C ARG A 49 5.24 13.14 -3.64
N GLN A 50 5.44 12.12 -2.80
CA GLN A 50 6.23 10.94 -3.13
C GLN A 50 5.38 9.68 -2.92
N ALA A 51 5.65 8.62 -3.66
CA ALA A 51 4.99 7.34 -3.44
C ALA A 51 5.46 6.74 -2.11
N GLY A 52 4.51 6.43 -1.21
CA GLY A 52 4.82 6.01 0.16
C GLY A 52 5.68 4.74 0.20
N ILE A 53 5.40 3.75 -0.64
CA ILE A 53 6.21 2.53 -0.69
C ILE A 53 7.64 2.81 -1.14
N GLU A 54 7.85 3.70 -2.13
CA GLU A 54 9.19 4.04 -2.58
C GLU A 54 9.99 4.68 -1.45
N LEU A 55 9.39 5.67 -0.77
CA LEU A 55 10.00 6.34 0.38
C LEU A 55 10.35 5.34 1.50
N VAL A 56 9.44 4.44 1.87
CA VAL A 56 9.69 3.44 2.92
C VAL A 56 10.80 2.48 2.50
N THR A 57 10.78 1.96 1.27
CA THR A 57 11.81 1.04 0.79
C THR A 57 13.20 1.66 0.79
N GLU A 58 13.30 2.96 0.48
CA GLU A 58 14.53 3.72 0.54
C GLU A 58 15.00 3.90 1.99
N ILE A 59 14.13 4.37 2.89
CA ILE A 59 14.44 4.61 4.30
C ILE A 59 14.96 3.33 4.99
N ILE A 60 14.33 2.18 4.73
CA ILE A 60 14.74 0.91 5.36
C ILE A 60 15.92 0.24 4.64
N GLY A 61 16.43 0.83 3.56
CA GLY A 61 17.53 0.27 2.77
C GLY A 61 17.18 -1.06 2.11
N LEU A 62 15.91 -1.29 1.74
CA LEU A 62 15.45 -2.55 1.18
C LEU A 62 16.25 -2.98 -0.07
N PRO A 63 16.60 -2.09 -1.02
CA PRO A 63 17.41 -2.48 -2.18
C PRO A 63 18.76 -3.09 -1.81
N GLY A 64 19.40 -2.60 -0.74
CA GLY A 64 20.68 -3.14 -0.27
C GLY A 64 20.53 -4.53 0.35
N ARG A 65 19.44 -4.75 1.09
CA ARG A 65 19.11 -6.05 1.68
C ARG A 65 18.73 -7.08 0.62
N ALA A 66 17.94 -6.66 -0.37
CA ALA A 66 17.48 -7.51 -1.47
C ALA A 66 18.64 -8.14 -2.25
N ARG A 67 19.72 -7.38 -2.52
CA ARG A 67 20.93 -7.90 -3.20
C ARG A 67 21.67 -8.99 -2.42
N ARG A 68 21.39 -9.16 -1.13
CA ARG A 68 22.01 -10.15 -0.25
C ARG A 68 21.06 -11.27 0.15
N ALA A 69 19.82 -11.21 -0.32
CA ALA A 69 18.80 -12.22 -0.06
C ALA A 69 18.73 -13.20 -1.24
N ASP A 70 18.22 -14.40 -0.99
CA ASP A 70 17.92 -15.39 -2.02
C ASP A 70 16.44 -15.37 -2.45
N LEU A 71 15.59 -14.66 -1.70
CA LEU A 71 14.15 -14.57 -1.87
C LEU A 71 13.62 -13.32 -1.16
N LEU A 72 12.66 -12.64 -1.78
CA LEU A 72 11.84 -11.63 -1.14
C LEU A 72 10.44 -12.18 -0.91
N VAL A 73 9.94 -11.99 0.31
CA VAL A 73 8.56 -12.32 0.69
C VAL A 73 7.84 -11.02 1.02
N THR A 74 6.68 -10.81 0.41
CA THR A 74 5.79 -9.67 0.67
C THR A 74 4.41 -10.15 1.11
N GLY A 75 3.54 -9.22 1.50
CA GLY A 75 2.14 -9.51 1.77
C GLY A 75 1.33 -8.25 2.07
N GLU A 76 0.03 -8.33 1.86
CA GLU A 76 -0.99 -7.39 2.29
C GLU A 76 -2.31 -8.12 2.60
N GLY A 77 -3.34 -7.37 3.02
CA GLY A 77 -4.64 -7.97 3.35
C GLY A 77 -5.32 -8.62 2.14
N ALA A 78 -5.24 -7.99 0.96
CA ALA A 78 -5.78 -8.52 -0.28
C ALA A 78 -4.92 -8.09 -1.46
N LEU A 79 -4.40 -9.06 -2.21
CA LEU A 79 -3.71 -8.85 -3.47
C LEU A 79 -4.75 -8.73 -4.59
N ASP A 80 -5.03 -7.51 -5.02
CA ASP A 80 -6.07 -7.16 -5.98
C ASP A 80 -5.53 -6.33 -7.14
N PHE A 81 -6.40 -5.86 -8.04
CA PHE A 81 -5.98 -5.04 -9.19
C PHE A 81 -5.39 -3.68 -8.79
N SER A 82 -5.71 -3.17 -7.59
CA SER A 82 -5.15 -1.93 -7.05
C SER A 82 -3.76 -2.14 -6.43
N SER A 83 -3.32 -3.38 -6.21
CA SER A 83 -1.93 -3.65 -5.79
C SER A 83 -0.92 -3.17 -6.84
N ARG A 84 -1.34 -3.04 -8.10
CA ARG A 84 -0.53 -2.47 -9.21
C ARG A 84 -0.20 -0.98 -9.04
N SER A 85 -0.96 -0.23 -8.24
CA SER A 85 -0.89 1.24 -8.20
C SER A 85 -0.05 1.80 -7.03
N GLY A 86 0.97 1.04 -6.59
CA GLY A 86 1.95 1.54 -5.62
C GLY A 86 1.71 1.10 -4.17
N LYS A 87 1.02 -0.03 -3.98
CA LYS A 87 0.96 -0.71 -2.67
C LYS A 87 2.25 -1.51 -2.39
N VAL A 88 2.30 -2.10 -1.21
CA VAL A 88 3.47 -2.82 -0.68
C VAL A 88 3.95 -3.91 -1.64
N PRO A 89 3.11 -4.85 -2.14
CA PRO A 89 3.59 -5.93 -2.99
C PRO A 89 4.27 -5.44 -4.28
N HIS A 90 3.75 -4.38 -4.89
CA HIS A 90 4.36 -3.81 -6.09
C HIS A 90 5.74 -3.19 -5.84
N GLY A 91 5.89 -2.44 -4.74
CA GLY A 91 7.19 -1.86 -4.41
C GLY A 91 8.24 -2.90 -4.06
N VAL A 92 7.86 -3.96 -3.32
CA VAL A 92 8.74 -5.07 -2.99
C VAL A 92 9.12 -5.86 -4.24
N ALA A 93 8.17 -6.19 -5.11
CA ALA A 93 8.42 -6.88 -6.37
C ALA A 93 9.37 -6.11 -7.30
N ARG A 94 9.22 -4.77 -7.39
CA ARG A 94 10.15 -3.91 -8.14
C ARG A 94 11.57 -3.96 -7.56
N VAL A 95 11.70 -3.97 -6.23
CA VAL A 95 13.01 -4.10 -5.58
C VAL A 95 13.61 -5.48 -5.81
N ALA A 96 12.81 -6.55 -5.76
CA ALA A 96 13.24 -7.91 -6.06
C ALA A 96 13.76 -8.03 -7.49
N ALA A 97 13.00 -7.51 -8.45
CA ALA A 97 13.37 -7.50 -9.87
C ALA A 97 14.70 -6.76 -10.10
N ALA A 98 14.89 -5.59 -9.48
CA ALA A 98 16.15 -4.85 -9.56
C ALA A 98 17.35 -5.59 -8.93
N ALA A 99 17.10 -6.47 -7.94
CA ALA A 99 18.10 -7.32 -7.32
C ALA A 99 18.26 -8.69 -7.99
N LEU A 100 17.50 -8.96 -9.06
CA LEU A 100 17.44 -10.27 -9.73
C LEU A 100 17.13 -11.43 -8.77
N GLN A 101 16.28 -11.17 -7.78
CA GLN A 101 15.82 -12.17 -6.82
C GLN A 101 14.34 -12.53 -7.04
N PRO A 102 13.94 -13.77 -6.76
CA PRO A 102 12.53 -14.16 -6.80
C PRO A 102 11.73 -13.40 -5.73
N CYS A 103 10.45 -13.17 -6.02
CA CYS A 103 9.52 -12.51 -5.12
C CYS A 103 8.23 -13.31 -5.02
N ILE A 104 7.84 -13.68 -3.80
CA ILE A 104 6.56 -14.32 -3.52
C ILE A 104 5.71 -13.48 -2.57
N ALA A 105 4.40 -13.70 -2.60
CA ALA A 105 3.46 -13.01 -1.71
C ALA A 105 2.69 -13.99 -0.81
N LEU A 106 2.56 -13.64 0.46
CA LEU A 106 1.69 -14.30 1.42
C LEU A 106 0.64 -13.26 1.83
N ASP A 107 -0.53 -13.32 1.22
CA ASP A 107 -1.59 -12.32 1.36
C ASP A 107 -2.78 -12.89 2.12
N GLY A 108 -3.57 -12.03 2.76
CA GLY A 108 -4.83 -12.46 3.37
C GLY A 108 -5.74 -13.12 2.35
N GLN A 109 -5.92 -12.47 1.19
CA GLN A 109 -6.61 -12.99 0.02
C GLN A 109 -5.82 -12.70 -1.26
N VAL A 110 -5.91 -13.61 -2.24
CA VAL A 110 -5.36 -13.41 -3.59
C VAL A 110 -6.53 -13.34 -4.57
N LEU A 111 -6.78 -12.14 -5.10
CA LEU A 111 -7.95 -11.84 -5.94
C LEU A 111 -7.58 -11.64 -7.42
N ILE A 112 -6.32 -11.89 -7.79
CA ILE A 112 -5.80 -11.76 -9.15
C ILE A 112 -5.29 -13.09 -9.70
N GLY A 113 -5.34 -13.25 -11.02
CA GLY A 113 -4.82 -14.43 -11.71
C GLY A 113 -3.30 -14.41 -11.88
N SER A 114 -2.75 -15.54 -12.33
CA SER A 114 -1.30 -15.70 -12.52
C SER A 114 -0.70 -14.73 -13.53
N ARG A 115 -1.48 -14.27 -14.52
CA ARG A 115 -1.02 -13.30 -15.52
C ARG A 115 -0.78 -11.94 -14.87
N GLU A 116 -1.73 -11.46 -14.08
CA GLU A 116 -1.68 -10.19 -13.38
C GLU A 116 -0.57 -10.19 -12.33
N MET A 117 -0.45 -11.28 -11.58
CA MET A 117 0.60 -11.49 -10.58
C MET A 117 2.00 -11.37 -11.21
N ARG A 118 2.24 -12.07 -12.33
CA ARG A 118 3.51 -11.96 -13.08
C ARG A 118 3.75 -10.55 -13.62
N ALA A 119 2.70 -9.84 -14.04
CA ALA A 119 2.81 -8.46 -14.50
C ALA A 119 3.22 -7.47 -13.38
N VAL A 120 2.99 -7.83 -12.11
CA VAL A 120 3.47 -7.07 -10.93
C VAL A 120 4.91 -7.44 -10.57
N GLY A 121 5.43 -8.56 -11.07
CA GLY A 121 6.76 -9.09 -10.72
C GLY A 121 6.75 -10.05 -9.53
N ILE A 122 5.59 -10.65 -9.24
CA ILE A 122 5.42 -11.69 -8.21
C ILE A 122 5.37 -13.05 -8.93
N GLU A 123 6.16 -14.02 -8.45
CA GLU A 123 6.28 -15.34 -9.05
C GLU A 123 5.14 -16.27 -8.60
N SER A 124 4.85 -16.26 -7.31
CA SER A 124 3.73 -16.96 -6.70
C SER A 124 3.14 -16.16 -5.54
N ALA A 125 1.83 -16.31 -5.33
CA ALA A 125 1.09 -15.69 -4.25
C ALA A 125 0.19 -16.74 -3.60
N TYR A 126 0.09 -16.68 -2.28
CA TYR A 126 -0.66 -17.63 -1.49
C TYR A 126 -1.61 -16.91 -0.54
N SER A 127 -2.85 -17.39 -0.48
CA SER A 127 -3.94 -16.82 0.32
C SER A 127 -4.02 -17.51 1.68
N VAL A 128 -4.04 -16.72 2.75
CA VAL A 128 -4.31 -17.22 4.11
C VAL A 128 -5.73 -17.76 4.20
N VAL A 129 -6.70 -17.04 3.61
CA VAL A 129 -8.11 -17.45 3.60
C VAL A 129 -8.30 -18.79 2.88
N ASP A 130 -7.57 -19.06 1.80
CA ASP A 130 -7.66 -20.34 1.08
C ASP A 130 -7.14 -21.51 1.93
N LEU A 131 -6.24 -21.24 2.88
CA LEU A 131 -5.66 -22.25 3.77
C LEU A 131 -6.59 -22.59 4.94
N VAL A 132 -7.10 -21.57 5.63
CA VAL A 132 -7.79 -21.75 6.93
C VAL A 132 -9.26 -21.32 6.93
N GLY A 133 -9.72 -20.63 5.89
CA GLY A 133 -11.03 -19.98 5.85
C GLY A 133 -11.01 -18.57 6.46
N GLU A 134 -11.98 -17.74 6.09
CA GLU A 134 -12.03 -16.32 6.49
C GLU A 134 -12.17 -16.17 8.01
N ASP A 135 -13.11 -16.88 8.64
CA ASP A 135 -13.36 -16.81 10.08
C ASP A 135 -12.10 -17.15 10.89
N ALA A 136 -11.39 -18.22 10.53
CA ALA A 136 -10.17 -18.62 11.21
C ALA A 136 -9.01 -17.63 10.95
N SER A 137 -8.91 -17.11 9.73
CA SER A 137 -7.91 -16.10 9.36
C SER A 137 -8.05 -14.82 10.19
N PHE A 138 -9.27 -14.40 10.52
CA PHE A 138 -9.51 -13.23 11.37
C PHE A 138 -9.43 -13.56 12.86
N ALA A 139 -9.77 -14.77 13.28
CA ALA A 139 -9.68 -15.21 14.67
C ALA A 139 -8.22 -15.35 15.15
N ASP A 140 -7.32 -15.84 14.29
CA ASP A 140 -5.88 -15.93 14.56
C ASP A 140 -5.03 -15.58 13.32
N PRO A 141 -4.87 -14.28 13.00
CA PRO A 141 -4.13 -13.87 11.80
C PRO A 141 -2.65 -14.27 11.83
N ALA A 142 -2.03 -14.20 13.01
CA ALA A 142 -0.60 -14.48 13.16
C ALA A 142 -0.32 -15.99 13.02
N GLY A 143 -1.09 -16.84 13.69
CA GLY A 143 -0.97 -18.29 13.56
C GLY A 143 -1.34 -18.78 12.17
N SER A 144 -2.38 -18.21 11.55
CA SER A 144 -2.79 -18.55 10.18
C SER A 144 -1.72 -18.19 9.15
N LEU A 145 -1.12 -17.00 9.25
CA LEU A 145 -0.01 -16.59 8.39
C LEU A 145 1.24 -17.45 8.63
N ALA A 146 1.55 -17.80 9.89
CA ALA A 146 2.66 -18.68 10.21
C ALA A 146 2.48 -20.08 9.60
N ALA A 147 1.28 -20.66 9.69
CA ALA A 147 0.95 -21.95 9.07
C ALA A 147 1.08 -21.90 7.54
N LEU A 148 0.67 -20.79 6.92
CA LEU A 148 0.85 -20.57 5.49
C LEU A 148 2.34 -20.49 5.13
N ALA A 149 3.12 -19.69 5.85
CA ALA A 149 4.55 -19.55 5.63
C ALA A 149 5.28 -20.89 5.77
N GLU A 150 4.95 -21.68 6.79
CA GLU A 150 5.54 -23.01 7.02
C GLU A 150 5.22 -23.98 5.87
N ARG A 151 3.96 -23.97 5.40
CA ARG A 151 3.55 -24.77 4.24
C ARG A 151 4.30 -24.36 2.97
N THR A 152 4.38 -23.06 2.69
CA THR A 152 5.07 -22.54 1.51
C THR A 152 6.56 -22.86 1.55
N ALA A 153 7.22 -22.71 2.70
CA ALA A 153 8.63 -23.01 2.88
C ALA A 153 8.98 -24.48 2.58
N ARG A 154 8.12 -25.43 2.95
CA ARG A 154 8.33 -26.87 2.64
C ARG A 154 8.30 -27.18 1.15
N THR A 155 7.54 -26.41 0.38
CA THR A 155 7.41 -26.60 -1.07
C THR A 155 8.37 -25.73 -1.88
N TRP A 156 9.10 -24.84 -1.21
CA TRP A 156 10.05 -23.96 -1.87
C TRP A 156 11.25 -24.77 -2.35
N SER A 157 11.44 -24.79 -3.66
CA SER A 157 12.63 -25.37 -4.30
C SER A 157 13.27 -24.28 -5.15
N ARG A 158 14.60 -24.17 -5.04
CA ARG A 158 15.41 -23.20 -5.79
C ARG A 158 15.98 -23.86 -7.03
#